data_AF-C4IZ04-F1
#
_entry.id   AF-C4IZ04-F1
#
_cell.length_a   1.000
_cell.length_b   1.000
_cell.length_c   1.000
_cell.angle_alpha   90.00
_cell.angle_beta   90.00
_cell.angle_gamma   90.00
#
_symmetry.space_group_name_H-M   'P 1'
#
loop_
_entity.id
_entity.type
_entity.pdbx_description
1 polymer ?
#
loop_
_entity_poly.entity_id
_entity_poly.type
_entity_poly.pdbx_seq_one_letter_code
_entity_poly.pdbx_strand_id
1 'polypeptide(L)'
;MGVAPSGIPRSSPSRQGQLTEDYFRRIDAIDFTIKQDDGALPQNLNRADIVLVGVSRTGKTPLSIYLAQKGYKVANVPVVMGVDLPKTLFEINQDKVFGLTINPVVLQAIRKTRAKALGFGDGYQSNYAEMDHVRQELLHANQIFAQHPMWPVIAVTGRAIEETAAVVVRILQDRIQKYSMPRISKRY
;
A
#
# COMPACT_ATOMS: atom_id res chain seq x y z
N MET A 1 28.33 -20.67 -3.27
CA MET A 1 27.82 -22.00 -2.88
C MET A 1 28.68 -23.16 -3.38
N GLY A 2 29.61 -22.99 -4.33
CA GLY A 2 30.53 -24.08 -4.72
C GLY A 2 29.86 -25.29 -5.39
N VAL A 3 28.60 -25.15 -5.82
CA VAL A 3 27.81 -26.19 -6.51
C VAL A 3 27.55 -25.79 -7.95
N ALA A 4 27.67 -26.76 -8.85
CA ALA A 4 27.34 -26.59 -10.26
C ALA A 4 25.82 -26.35 -10.44
N PRO A 5 25.41 -25.48 -11.37
CA PRO A 5 24.01 -25.26 -11.67
C PRO A 5 23.41 -26.57 -12.20
N SER A 6 22.18 -26.87 -11.78
CA SER A 6 21.54 -28.14 -12.08
C SER A 6 21.33 -28.45 -13.57
N GLY A 7 21.36 -27.45 -14.46
CA GLY A 7 21.04 -27.61 -15.89
C GLY A 7 19.58 -28.00 -16.21
N ILE A 8 18.80 -28.41 -15.21
CA ILE A 8 17.42 -28.85 -15.35
C ILE A 8 16.47 -27.64 -15.47
N PRO A 9 15.68 -27.52 -16.55
CA PRO A 9 14.69 -26.47 -16.72
C PRO A 9 13.54 -26.60 -15.70
N ARG A 10 12.89 -25.49 -15.35
CA ARG A 10 11.75 -25.49 -14.41
C ARG A 10 10.57 -26.36 -14.86
N SER A 11 10.42 -26.55 -16.17
CA SER A 11 9.38 -27.39 -16.78
C SER A 11 9.67 -28.88 -16.71
N SER A 12 10.85 -29.30 -16.22
CA SER A 12 11.20 -30.72 -16.15
C SER A 12 10.30 -31.47 -15.16
N PRO A 13 9.84 -32.69 -15.51
CA PRO A 13 9.01 -33.52 -14.62
C PRO A 13 9.65 -33.77 -13.25
N SER A 14 10.98 -33.81 -13.17
CA SER A 14 11.74 -34.00 -11.93
C SER A 14 11.73 -32.77 -11.00
N ARG A 15 11.22 -31.63 -11.44
CA ARG A 15 11.07 -30.38 -10.67
C ARG A 15 9.62 -29.87 -10.58
N GLN A 16 8.67 -30.55 -11.24
CA GLN A 16 7.27 -30.19 -11.15
C GLN A 16 6.73 -30.46 -9.74
N GLY A 17 6.08 -29.45 -9.15
CA GLY A 17 5.30 -29.60 -7.91
C GLY A 17 5.95 -29.17 -6.60
N GLN A 18 7.23 -28.78 -6.59
CA GLN A 18 7.87 -28.24 -5.36
C GLN A 18 7.54 -26.75 -5.19
N LEU A 19 6.31 -26.46 -4.78
CA LEU A 19 5.92 -25.13 -4.32
C LEU A 19 6.54 -24.88 -2.94
N THR A 20 7.15 -23.72 -2.76
CA THR A 20 7.80 -23.33 -1.50
C THR A 20 6.79 -22.71 -0.53
N GLU A 21 7.09 -22.74 0.76
CA GLU A 21 6.31 -21.99 1.78
C GLU A 21 6.22 -20.49 1.42
N ASP A 22 7.30 -19.95 0.85
CA ASP A 22 7.40 -18.61 0.29
C ASP A 22 6.35 -18.31 -0.80
N TYR A 23 5.98 -19.32 -1.60
CA TYR A 23 4.93 -19.20 -2.60
C TYR A 23 3.55 -19.10 -1.93
N PHE A 24 3.23 -20.03 -1.02
CA PHE A 24 1.95 -20.03 -0.31
C PHE A 24 1.75 -18.75 0.51
N ARG A 25 2.80 -18.26 1.17
CA ARG A 25 2.78 -16.97 1.88
C ARG A 25 2.38 -15.81 0.96
N ARG A 26 2.85 -15.79 -0.29
CA ARG A 26 2.48 -14.74 -1.26
C ARG A 26 1.04 -14.86 -1.71
N ILE A 27 0.56 -16.08 -1.94
CA ILE A 27 -0.85 -16.33 -2.28
C ILE A 27 -1.75 -15.83 -1.16
N ASP A 28 -1.45 -16.18 0.10
CA ASP A 28 -2.20 -15.72 1.27
C ASP A 28 -2.18 -14.20 1.43
N ALA A 29 -1.03 -13.56 1.16
CA ALA A 29 -0.90 -12.11 1.21
C ALA A 29 -1.75 -11.42 0.14
N ILE A 30 -1.77 -11.95 -1.09
CA ILE A 30 -2.58 -11.44 -2.20
C ILE A 30 -4.07 -11.59 -1.87
N ASP A 31 -4.50 -12.78 -1.44
CA ASP A 31 -5.89 -13.06 -1.07
C ASP A 31 -6.38 -12.14 0.04
N PHE A 32 -5.58 -11.97 1.10
CA PHE A 32 -5.89 -11.04 2.18
C PHE A 32 -6.06 -9.60 1.67
N THR A 33 -5.15 -9.15 0.81
CA THR A 33 -5.11 -7.76 0.35
C THR A 33 -6.28 -7.43 -0.58
N ILE A 34 -6.63 -8.33 -1.51
CA ILE A 34 -7.79 -8.17 -2.41
C ILE A 34 -9.07 -8.07 -1.58
N LYS A 35 -9.26 -8.98 -0.61
CA LYS A 35 -10.43 -8.96 0.30
C LYS A 35 -10.54 -7.69 1.13
N GLN A 36 -9.44 -6.95 1.34
CA GLN A 36 -9.45 -5.69 2.09
C GLN A 36 -9.73 -4.47 1.22
N ASP A 37 -9.44 -4.49 -0.08
CA ASP A 37 -9.71 -3.34 -0.96
C ASP A 37 -11.22 -3.17 -1.25
N ASP A 38 -11.97 -4.29 -1.30
CA ASP A 38 -13.39 -4.32 -1.67
C ASP A 38 -14.38 -4.15 -0.49
N GLY A 39 -13.91 -4.12 0.76
CA GLY A 39 -14.80 -4.10 1.93
C GLY A 39 -14.08 -4.14 3.27
N ALA A 40 -13.17 -3.19 3.49
CA ALA A 40 -12.29 -3.13 4.66
C ALA A 40 -13.06 -3.34 5.98
N LEU A 41 -12.75 -4.45 6.66
CA LEU A 41 -13.29 -4.75 7.98
C LEU A 41 -12.27 -4.26 9.03
N PRO A 42 -12.67 -3.40 9.99
CA PRO A 42 -11.75 -2.84 11.00
C PRO A 42 -10.92 -3.88 11.76
N GLN A 43 -11.46 -5.09 11.94
CA GLN A 43 -10.81 -6.23 12.59
C GLN A 43 -9.58 -6.77 11.84
N ASN A 44 -9.49 -6.57 10.52
CA ASN A 44 -8.38 -7.10 9.72
C ASN A 44 -7.13 -6.21 9.77
N LEU A 45 -7.22 -4.97 10.26
CA LEU A 45 -6.05 -4.10 10.46
C LEU A 45 -5.02 -4.73 11.41
N ASN A 46 -5.46 -5.52 12.39
CA ASN A 46 -4.58 -6.27 13.29
C ASN A 46 -3.72 -7.31 12.55
N ARG A 47 -4.28 -7.95 11.52
CA ARG A 47 -3.65 -9.04 10.76
C ARG A 47 -2.78 -8.56 9.60
N ALA A 48 -2.86 -7.29 9.23
CA ALA A 48 -2.05 -6.70 8.17
C ALA A 48 -0.59 -6.55 8.63
N ASP A 49 0.35 -6.81 7.72
CA ASP A 49 1.78 -6.51 7.88
C ASP A 49 2.08 -5.04 7.57
N ILE A 50 1.28 -4.41 6.69
CA ILE A 50 1.40 -3.02 6.27
C ILE A 50 -0.01 -2.41 6.19
N VAL A 51 -0.18 -1.21 6.72
CA VAL A 51 -1.41 -0.43 6.60
C VAL A 51 -1.11 0.86 5.85
N LEU A 52 -1.77 1.07 4.72
CA LEU A 52 -1.63 2.26 3.89
C LEU A 52 -2.78 3.22 4.14
N VAL A 53 -2.48 4.42 4.60
CA VAL A 53 -3.47 5.46 4.93
C VAL A 53 -3.30 6.63 3.96
N GLY A 54 -4.38 7.12 3.36
CA GLY A 54 -4.30 8.34 2.55
C GLY A 54 -5.53 8.61 1.69
N VAL A 55 -5.54 9.78 1.05
CA VAL A 55 -6.69 10.27 0.26
C VAL A 55 -6.98 9.39 -0.96
N SER A 56 -8.20 9.45 -1.49
CA SER A 56 -8.56 8.69 -2.69
C SER A 56 -7.65 9.06 -3.87
N ARG A 57 -7.19 8.05 -4.64
CA ARG A 57 -6.23 8.17 -5.78
C ARG A 57 -4.76 8.42 -5.46
N THR A 58 -4.31 8.18 -4.24
CA THR A 58 -2.86 8.13 -3.91
C THR A 58 -2.15 6.83 -4.34
N GLY A 59 -2.76 6.01 -5.19
CA GLY A 59 -2.15 4.75 -5.64
C GLY A 59 -2.13 3.61 -4.61
N LYS A 60 -2.97 3.68 -3.55
CA LYS A 60 -3.10 2.62 -2.53
C LYS A 60 -3.34 1.22 -3.13
N THR A 61 -4.36 1.03 -3.97
CA THR A 61 -4.70 -0.29 -4.54
C THR A 61 -3.57 -0.91 -5.38
N PRO A 62 -2.95 -0.19 -6.35
CA PRO A 62 -1.79 -0.75 -7.06
C PRO A 62 -0.61 -1.08 -6.14
N LEU A 63 -0.34 -0.20 -5.17
CA LEU A 63 0.76 -0.38 -4.23
C LEU A 63 0.53 -1.57 -3.29
N SER A 64 -0.67 -1.72 -2.76
CA SER A 64 -1.03 -2.82 -1.86
C SER A 64 -0.92 -4.17 -2.57
N ILE A 65 -1.41 -4.27 -3.80
CA ILE A 65 -1.28 -5.48 -4.61
C ILE A 65 0.20 -5.80 -4.89
N TYR A 66 1.00 -4.79 -5.25
CA TYR A 66 2.44 -4.99 -5.51
C TYR A 66 3.17 -5.50 -4.25
N LEU A 67 2.89 -4.91 -3.08
CA LEU A 67 3.45 -5.36 -1.81
C LEU A 67 2.97 -6.77 -1.44
N ALA A 68 1.72 -7.12 -1.74
CA ALA A 68 1.17 -8.45 -1.53
C ALA A 68 1.88 -9.51 -2.38
N GLN A 69 2.23 -9.20 -3.63
CA GLN A 69 3.07 -10.06 -4.48
C GLN A 69 4.47 -10.30 -3.90
N LYS A 70 4.95 -9.42 -3.01
CA LYS A 70 6.19 -9.63 -2.24
C LYS A 70 5.99 -10.43 -0.96
N GLY A 71 4.76 -10.76 -0.58
CA GLY A 71 4.41 -11.58 0.58
C GLY A 71 3.94 -10.81 1.81
N TYR A 72 3.54 -9.55 1.66
CA TYR A 72 3.03 -8.71 2.75
C TYR A 72 1.50 -8.60 2.70
N LYS A 73 0.82 -8.88 3.81
CA LYS A 73 -0.61 -8.62 3.97
C LYS A 73 -0.82 -7.12 4.09
N VAL A 74 -1.48 -6.49 3.12
CA VAL A 74 -1.68 -5.03 3.11
C VAL A 74 -3.14 -4.69 3.32
N ALA A 75 -3.41 -3.70 4.18
CA ALA A 75 -4.74 -3.11 4.34
C ALA A 75 -4.73 -1.64 3.93
N ASN A 76 -5.76 -1.20 3.21
CA ASN A 76 -5.91 0.17 2.74
C ASN A 76 -6.96 0.89 3.60
N VAL A 77 -6.59 2.02 4.20
CA VAL A 77 -7.52 2.89 4.93
C VAL A 77 -7.66 4.22 4.19
N PRO A 78 -8.82 4.48 3.56
CA PRO A 78 -9.04 5.76 2.89
C PRO A 78 -9.23 6.87 3.92
N VAL A 79 -8.59 8.01 3.68
CA VAL A 79 -8.90 9.27 4.39
C VAL A 79 -9.94 10.01 3.57
N VAL A 80 -11.08 10.32 4.18
CA VAL A 80 -12.20 11.03 3.56
C VAL A 80 -12.68 12.09 4.55
N MET A 81 -12.87 13.32 4.08
CA MET A 81 -13.36 14.41 4.94
C MET A 81 -14.76 14.06 5.50
N GLY A 82 -14.97 14.31 6.79
CA GLY A 82 -16.25 14.07 7.47
C GLY A 82 -16.51 12.60 7.81
N VAL A 83 -15.58 11.68 7.51
CA VAL A 83 -15.65 10.29 7.92
C VAL A 83 -14.50 10.00 8.88
N ASP A 84 -14.84 9.64 10.11
CA ASP A 84 -13.84 9.27 11.10
C ASP A 84 -13.09 8.01 10.70
N LEU A 85 -11.78 8.00 10.96
CA LEU A 85 -10.97 6.81 10.78
C LEU A 85 -11.37 5.74 11.81
N PRO A 86 -11.30 4.45 11.45
CA PRO A 86 -11.68 3.38 12.35
C PRO A 86 -10.79 3.37 13.59
N LYS A 87 -11.39 3.28 14.79
CA LYS A 87 -10.64 3.27 16.07
C LYS A 87 -9.52 2.23 16.10
N THR A 88 -9.75 1.07 15.49
CA THR A 88 -8.78 -0.02 15.40
C THR A 88 -7.49 0.37 14.68
N LEU A 89 -7.49 1.40 13.80
CA LEU A 89 -6.28 1.95 13.17
C LEU A 89 -5.31 2.52 14.20
N PHE A 90 -5.82 3.09 15.29
CA PHE A 90 -5.02 3.72 16.33
C PHE A 90 -4.61 2.73 17.42
N GLU A 91 -5.29 1.60 17.52
CA GLU A 91 -5.05 0.54 18.52
C GLU A 91 -4.02 -0.50 18.05
N ILE A 92 -3.82 -0.65 16.74
CA ILE A 92 -2.84 -1.58 16.18
C ILE A 92 -1.40 -1.12 16.46
N ASN A 93 -0.42 -2.00 16.21
CA ASN A 93 0.98 -1.58 16.16
C ASN A 93 1.15 -0.41 15.17
N GLN A 94 1.64 0.74 15.63
CA GLN A 94 1.78 1.94 14.83
C GLN A 94 3.01 1.91 13.90
N ASP A 95 3.94 0.97 14.11
CA ASP A 95 5.14 0.80 13.27
C ASP A 95 4.84 0.26 11.86
N LYS A 96 3.64 -0.28 11.64
CA LYS A 96 3.22 -0.80 10.34
C LYS A 96 2.28 0.14 9.56
N VAL A 97 2.02 1.33 10.09
CA VAL A 97 1.14 2.32 9.45
C VAL A 97 1.97 3.32 8.63
N PHE A 98 1.55 3.53 7.38
CA PHE A 98 2.22 4.41 6.42
C PHE A 98 1.22 5.38 5.78
N GLY A 99 1.50 6.67 5.90
CA GLY A 99 0.75 7.71 5.22
C GLY A 99 1.20 7.86 3.76
N LEU A 100 0.25 8.04 2.84
CA LEU A 100 0.52 8.38 1.44
C LEU A 100 -0.05 9.75 1.12
N THR A 101 0.79 10.62 0.57
CA THR A 101 0.41 11.96 0.13
C THR A 101 0.82 12.19 -1.32
N ILE A 102 0.14 13.12 -2.00
CA ILE A 102 0.32 13.39 -3.42
C ILE A 102 0.19 14.89 -3.68
N ASN A 103 0.87 15.37 -4.72
CA ASN A 103 0.74 16.74 -5.17
C ASN A 103 -0.72 17.02 -5.61
N PRO A 104 -1.32 18.14 -5.18
CA PRO A 104 -2.73 18.45 -5.44
C PRO A 104 -3.04 18.58 -6.94
N VAL A 105 -2.13 19.14 -7.74
CA VAL A 105 -2.32 19.32 -9.19
C VAL A 105 -2.36 17.95 -9.89
N VAL A 106 -1.44 17.06 -9.55
CA VAL A 106 -1.40 15.69 -10.09
C VAL A 106 -2.63 14.89 -9.64
N LEU A 107 -3.03 15.02 -8.38
CA LEU A 107 -4.22 14.36 -7.85
C LEU A 107 -5.50 14.81 -8.58
N GLN A 108 -5.68 16.11 -8.77
CA GLN A 108 -6.79 16.62 -9.56
C GLN A 108 -6.79 16.02 -10.97
N ALA A 109 -5.64 16.01 -11.66
CA ALA A 109 -5.55 15.48 -13.01
C ALA A 109 -6.00 14.00 -13.06
N ILE A 110 -5.54 13.18 -12.13
CA ILE A 110 -5.94 11.76 -12.02
C ILE A 110 -7.46 11.65 -11.78
N ARG A 111 -8.03 12.48 -10.89
CA ARG A 111 -9.46 12.47 -10.59
C ARG A 111 -10.32 12.92 -11.78
N LYS A 112 -9.90 13.95 -12.51
CA LYS A 112 -10.55 14.42 -13.74
C LYS A 112 -10.58 13.31 -14.79
N THR A 113 -9.44 12.65 -15.05
CA THR A 113 -9.37 11.52 -16.00
C THR A 113 -10.31 10.38 -15.59
N ARG A 114 -10.37 10.05 -14.29
CA ARG A 114 -11.28 9.00 -13.81
C ARG A 114 -12.75 9.40 -13.93
N ALA A 115 -13.12 10.63 -13.60
CA ALA A 115 -14.49 11.10 -13.70
C ALA A 115 -15.00 10.97 -15.15
N LYS A 116 -14.16 11.38 -16.12
CA LYS A 116 -14.43 11.22 -17.56
C LYS A 116 -14.63 9.76 -17.96
N ALA A 117 -13.74 8.86 -17.49
CA ALA A 117 -13.83 7.43 -17.78
C ALA A 117 -15.10 6.76 -17.22
N LEU A 118 -15.68 7.32 -16.15
CA LEU A 118 -16.92 6.82 -15.53
C LEU A 118 -18.20 7.44 -16.13
N GLY A 119 -18.08 8.24 -17.19
CA GLY A 119 -19.24 8.84 -17.86
C GLY A 119 -19.87 10.02 -17.10
N PHE A 120 -19.22 10.53 -16.06
CA PHE A 120 -19.59 11.82 -15.48
C PHE A 120 -19.11 12.91 -16.45
N GLY A 121 -20.03 13.40 -17.29
CA GLY A 121 -19.74 14.46 -18.26
C GLY A 121 -19.28 15.77 -17.60
N ASP A 122 -18.71 16.67 -18.40
CA ASP A 122 -18.11 17.94 -17.96
C ASP A 122 -19.06 18.88 -17.17
N GLY A 123 -20.37 18.57 -17.11
CA GLY A 123 -21.39 19.32 -16.36
C GLY A 123 -21.78 18.73 -14.99
N TYR A 124 -21.36 17.51 -14.63
CA TYR A 124 -21.52 17.00 -13.26
C TYR A 124 -20.23 17.29 -12.51
N GLN A 125 -20.08 18.54 -12.04
CA GLN A 125 -18.99 18.95 -11.15
C GLN A 125 -19.11 18.16 -9.84
N SER A 126 -18.61 16.93 -9.86
CA SER A 126 -18.31 16.20 -8.64
C SER A 126 -17.24 17.01 -7.92
N ASN A 127 -17.63 17.62 -6.79
CA ASN A 127 -16.75 18.37 -5.88
C ASN A 127 -15.41 17.61 -5.65
N TYR A 128 -15.44 16.28 -5.77
CA TYR A 128 -14.30 15.35 -5.80
C TYR A 128 -13.08 15.78 -6.61
N ALA A 129 -13.25 16.40 -7.79
CA ALA A 129 -12.14 16.78 -8.68
C ALA A 129 -11.83 18.28 -8.67
N GLU A 130 -12.60 19.09 -7.92
CA GLU A 130 -12.34 20.53 -7.80
C GLU A 130 -11.09 20.80 -6.97
N MET A 131 -10.30 21.80 -7.37
CA MET A 131 -8.98 22.04 -6.75
C MET A 131 -9.10 22.35 -5.26
N ASP A 132 -10.12 23.10 -4.87
CA ASP A 132 -10.29 23.52 -3.48
C ASP A 132 -10.67 22.35 -2.59
N HIS A 133 -11.55 21.47 -3.07
CA HIS A 133 -11.87 20.22 -2.38
C HIS A 133 -10.65 19.30 -2.26
N VAL A 134 -9.87 19.15 -3.35
CA VAL A 134 -8.62 18.35 -3.33
C VAL A 134 -7.63 18.90 -2.30
N ARG A 135 -7.48 20.23 -2.22
CA ARG A 135 -6.61 20.88 -1.22
C ARG A 135 -7.13 20.64 0.20
N GLN A 136 -8.42 20.81 0.44
CA GLN A 136 -9.03 20.58 1.75
C GLN A 136 -8.83 19.12 2.20
N GLU A 137 -9.03 18.15 1.32
CA GLU A 137 -8.85 16.72 1.62
C GLU A 137 -7.39 16.39 1.96
N LEU A 138 -6.43 16.95 1.22
CA LEU A 138 -5.00 16.79 1.51
C LEU A 138 -4.59 17.50 2.81
N LEU A 139 -5.13 18.68 3.09
CA LEU A 139 -4.90 19.39 4.36
C LEU A 139 -5.42 18.57 5.54
N HIS A 140 -6.63 18.03 5.42
CA HIS A 140 -7.22 17.15 6.43
C HIS A 140 -6.37 15.89 6.66
N ALA A 141 -5.92 15.23 5.58
CA ALA A 141 -5.00 14.09 5.70
C ALA A 141 -3.68 14.46 6.37
N ASN A 142 -3.10 15.61 6.04
CA ASN A 142 -1.86 16.08 6.66
C ASN A 142 -2.05 16.41 8.16
N GLN A 143 -3.22 16.92 8.57
CA GLN A 143 -3.54 17.13 9.98
C GLN A 143 -3.60 15.81 10.76
N ILE A 144 -4.21 14.77 10.17
CA ILE A 144 -4.19 13.42 10.74
C ILE A 144 -2.75 12.93 10.87
N PHE A 145 -1.95 13.04 9.81
CA PHE A 145 -0.55 12.59 9.85
C PHE A 145 0.29 13.36 10.88
N ALA A 146 0.04 14.66 11.05
CA ALA A 146 0.72 15.48 12.06
C ALA A 146 0.41 15.04 13.51
N GLN A 147 -0.79 14.50 13.76
CA GLN A 147 -1.17 13.91 15.05
C GLN A 147 -0.51 12.55 15.31
N HIS A 148 0.03 11.90 14.27
CA HIS A 148 0.65 10.58 14.34
C HIS A 148 2.09 10.60 13.80
N PRO A 149 3.06 11.22 14.52
CA PRO A 149 4.43 11.42 14.04
C PRO A 149 5.21 10.11 13.80
N MET A 150 4.73 8.98 14.32
CA MET A 150 5.32 7.66 14.04
C MET A 150 5.04 7.17 12.62
N TRP A 151 4.02 7.71 11.94
CA TRP A 151 3.64 7.26 10.60
C TRP A 151 4.52 7.92 9.55
N PRO A 152 5.33 7.16 8.79
CA PRO A 152 6.06 7.73 7.67
C PRO A 152 5.07 8.21 6.63
N VAL A 153 5.20 9.47 6.20
CA VAL A 153 4.39 10.04 5.12
C VAL A 153 5.19 10.03 3.83
N ILE A 154 4.75 9.21 2.87
CA ILE A 154 5.45 8.99 1.61
C ILE A 154 4.75 9.78 0.51
N ALA A 155 5.49 10.68 -0.13
CA ALA A 155 5.01 11.39 -1.30
C ALA A 155 5.09 10.48 -2.54
N VAL A 156 3.95 10.21 -3.17
CA VAL A 156 3.86 9.29 -4.33
C VAL A 156 3.93 10.00 -5.69
N THR A 157 3.99 11.33 -5.71
CA THR A 157 3.97 12.13 -6.95
C THR A 157 5.13 11.77 -7.86
N GLY A 158 4.83 11.33 -9.09
CA GLY A 158 5.84 11.02 -10.11
C GLY A 158 6.72 9.81 -9.79
N ARG A 159 6.40 9.04 -8.73
CA ARG A 159 7.15 7.85 -8.35
C ARG A 159 6.50 6.60 -8.94
N ALA A 160 7.33 5.63 -9.31
CA ALA A 160 6.86 4.31 -9.65
C ALA A 160 6.32 3.59 -8.41
N ILE A 161 5.45 2.59 -8.63
CA ILE A 161 4.89 1.78 -7.54
C ILE A 161 6.01 0.99 -6.84
N GLU A 162 6.96 0.48 -7.62
CA GLU A 162 8.14 -0.26 -7.17
C GLU A 162 9.02 0.58 -6.24
N GLU A 163 9.23 1.86 -6.57
CA GLU A 163 10.02 2.79 -5.76
C GLU A 163 9.34 3.09 -4.43
N THR A 164 8.02 3.35 -4.49
CA THR A 164 7.22 3.59 -3.28
C THR A 164 7.19 2.36 -2.38
N ALA A 165 7.03 1.16 -2.97
CA ALA A 165 7.08 -0.10 -2.26
C ALA A 165 8.45 -0.36 -1.61
N ALA A 166 9.54 -0.06 -2.31
CA ALA A 166 10.89 -0.19 -1.76
C ALA A 166 11.11 0.70 -0.52
N VAL A 167 10.58 1.92 -0.53
CA VAL A 167 10.62 2.83 0.64
C VAL A 167 9.84 2.25 1.81
N VAL A 168 8.59 1.80 1.59
CA VAL A 168 7.75 1.19 2.64
C VAL A 168 8.45 -0.03 3.25
N VAL A 169 8.91 -0.96 2.42
CA VAL A 169 9.54 -2.21 2.86
C VAL A 169 10.84 -1.92 3.61
N ARG A 170 11.65 -0.97 3.14
CA ARG A 170 12.88 -0.57 3.82
C ARG A 170 12.59 -0.07 5.23
N ILE A 171 11.66 0.89 5.37
CA ILE A 171 11.32 1.44 6.69
C ILE A 171 10.76 0.35 7.61
N LEU A 172 9.89 -0.51 7.09
CA LEU A 172 9.34 -1.65 7.85
C LEU A 172 10.45 -2.59 8.33
N GLN A 173 11.38 -2.95 7.46
CA GLN A 173 12.49 -3.83 7.80
C GLN A 173 13.46 -3.17 8.77
N ASP A 174 13.78 -1.89 8.60
CA ASP A 174 14.61 -1.13 9.53
C ASP A 174 13.99 -1.12 10.94
N ARG A 175 12.65 -1.03 11.04
CA ARG A 175 11.92 -1.12 12.32
C ARG A 175 12.00 -2.52 12.92
N ILE A 176 11.81 -3.57 12.12
CA ILE A 176 11.93 -4.97 12.57
C ILE A 176 13.37 -5.31 12.99
N GLN A 177 14.35 -4.77 12.25
CA GLN A 177 15.78 -5.02 12.40
C GLN A 177 16.48 -4.00 13.31
N LYS A 178 15.77 -3.14 14.02
CA LYS A 178 16.39 -2.33 15.11
C LYS A 178 17.08 -3.19 16.19
N TYR A 179 16.97 -4.52 16.13
CA TYR A 179 17.76 -5.49 16.90
C TYR A 179 19.05 -6.00 16.20
N SER A 180 19.37 -5.64 14.95
CA SER A 180 20.64 -5.85 14.22
C SER A 180 20.62 -5.18 12.82
N MET A 181 21.53 -4.24 12.55
CA MET A 181 21.88 -3.55 11.26
C MET A 181 20.89 -3.63 10.06
N PRO A 182 20.41 -2.48 9.52
CA PRO A 182 19.40 -2.45 8.44
C PRO A 182 19.90 -3.05 7.11
N ARG A 183 19.28 -4.15 6.66
CA ARG A 183 19.48 -4.82 5.36
C ARG A 183 18.21 -5.55 4.90
N ILE A 184 17.87 -5.44 3.62
CA ILE A 184 16.85 -6.31 3.01
C ILE A 184 17.42 -7.74 2.88
N SER A 185 17.12 -8.61 3.85
CA SER A 185 17.60 -9.99 3.87
C SER A 185 16.50 -10.97 3.47
N LYS A 186 16.72 -11.75 2.40
CA LYS A 186 15.98 -13.00 2.16
C LYS A 186 16.91 -14.17 2.44
N ARG A 187 16.47 -15.11 3.27
CA ARG A 187 17.12 -16.43 3.38
C ARG A 187 16.60 -17.27 2.21
N TYR A 188 17.52 -17.73 1.37
CA TYR A 188 17.27 -18.66 0.27
C TYR A 188 17.62 -20.07 0.72
#